data_AF-A0A952I5Q8-F1
#
_entry.id   AF-A0A952I5Q8-F1
#
_cell.length_a   1.000
_cell.length_b   1.000
_cell.length_c   1.000
_cell.angle_alpha   90.00
_cell.angle_beta   90.00
_cell.angle_gamma   90.00
#
_symmetry.space_group_name_H-M   'P 1'
#
loop_
_entity.id
_entity.type
_entity.pdbx_description
1 polymer ?
#
loop_
_entity_poly.entity_id
_entity_poly.type
_entity_poly.pdbx_seq_one_letter_code
_entity_poly.pdbx_strand_id
1 'polypeptide(L)'
;MWNHFNYQQRYKKSVQGGEFSYYTSFDQQNVLNPAGIHGRTFANQSAKFHISYMLGNDQPNYQSNERIKAAGLSTGYRFKITSFQASSIESRVTVTNIGVAPIYYDAFVTVNNVAATASLKGLLPGASANFTIAAGGTNPVLSIESDRLVDGQRIEFEANL
;
A
#
# COMPACT_ATOMS: atom_id res chain seq x y z
N MET A 1 22.68 -1.94 -10.68
CA MET A 1 22.33 -1.17 -9.47
C MET A 1 21.39 -1.93 -8.53
N TRP A 2 20.16 -2.28 -8.92
CA TRP A 2 19.20 -2.98 -8.02
C TRP A 2 19.71 -4.27 -7.37
N ASN A 3 20.41 -5.13 -8.11
CA ASN A 3 20.98 -6.36 -7.55
C ASN A 3 22.06 -6.10 -6.49
N HIS A 4 22.82 -5.01 -6.62
CA HIS A 4 23.83 -4.61 -5.64
C HIS A 4 23.18 -4.30 -4.28
N PHE A 5 21.97 -3.73 -4.29
CA PHE A 5 21.20 -3.45 -3.07
C PHE A 5 20.35 -4.64 -2.59
N ASN A 6 20.47 -5.81 -3.21
CA ASN A 6 19.67 -6.99 -2.90
C ASN A 6 18.16 -6.67 -2.82
N TYR A 7 17.65 -5.99 -3.86
CA TYR A 7 16.31 -5.42 -3.85
C TYR A 7 15.20 -6.47 -3.54
N GLN A 8 15.42 -7.73 -3.91
CA GLN A 8 14.50 -8.86 -3.67
C GLN A 8 14.36 -9.25 -2.20
N GLN A 9 15.28 -8.86 -1.33
CA GLN A 9 15.18 -9.11 0.12
C GLN A 9 15.06 -7.81 0.91
N ARG A 10 15.70 -6.74 0.43
CA ARG A 10 15.73 -5.44 1.11
C ARG A 10 14.32 -4.87 1.35
N TYR A 11 13.41 -5.01 0.38
CA TYR A 11 12.05 -4.47 0.49
C TYR A 11 11.25 -5.06 1.66
N LYS A 12 11.66 -6.19 2.22
CA LYS A 12 10.98 -6.79 3.38
C LYS A 12 11.24 -6.02 4.67
N LYS A 13 12.30 -5.21 4.71
CA LYS A 13 12.78 -4.52 5.93
C LYS A 13 13.01 -3.02 5.74
N SER A 14 13.09 -2.54 4.51
CA SER A 14 13.36 -1.12 4.22
C SER A 14 12.65 -0.68 2.95
N VAL A 15 12.18 0.57 2.97
CA VAL A 15 11.56 1.22 1.81
C VAL A 15 12.45 1.15 0.59
N GLN A 16 11.82 1.02 -0.58
CA GLN A 16 12.48 1.21 -1.87
C GLN A 16 11.77 2.33 -2.62
N GLY A 17 12.47 3.45 -2.74
CA GLY A 17 12.06 4.54 -3.61
C GLY A 17 12.73 4.44 -4.97
N GLY A 18 12.33 5.32 -5.88
CA GLY A 18 13.03 5.52 -7.12
C GLY A 18 12.57 6.77 -7.85
N GLU A 19 13.21 6.97 -8.99
CA GLU A 19 12.81 7.91 -10.03
C GLU A 19 12.74 7.13 -11.35
N PHE A 20 11.77 7.45 -12.20
CA PHE A 20 11.81 6.98 -13.58
C PHE A 20 12.81 7.80 -14.37
N SER A 21 13.89 7.17 -14.83
CA SER A 21 14.79 7.80 -15.78
C SER A 21 14.10 7.93 -17.13
N TYR A 22 13.93 9.17 -17.58
CA TYR A 22 13.45 9.50 -18.92
C TYR A 22 14.65 9.74 -19.83
N TYR A 23 14.73 9.03 -20.95
CA TYR A 23 15.80 9.25 -21.94
C TYR A 23 15.33 10.18 -23.05
N THR A 24 14.02 10.35 -23.20
CA THR A 24 13.38 11.22 -24.18
C THR A 24 12.14 11.90 -23.58
N SER A 25 11.71 13.00 -24.20
CA SER A 25 10.44 13.65 -23.85
C SER A 25 9.23 12.72 -24.04
N PHE A 26 9.31 11.80 -25.02
CA PHE A 26 8.30 10.79 -25.23
C PHE A 26 8.16 9.89 -23.99
N ASP A 27 9.26 9.44 -23.40
CA ASP A 27 9.23 8.59 -22.21
C ASP A 27 8.55 9.29 -21.03
N GLN A 28 8.93 10.55 -20.78
CA GLN A 28 8.37 11.33 -19.68
C GLN A 28 6.86 11.55 -19.82
N GLN A 29 6.39 11.88 -21.03
CA GLN A 29 4.98 12.11 -21.31
C GLN A 29 4.14 10.84 -21.16
N ASN A 30 4.70 9.68 -21.52
CA ASN A 30 3.94 8.45 -21.72
C ASN A 30 4.17 7.39 -20.64
N VAL A 31 5.09 7.59 -19.68
CA VAL A 31 5.46 6.58 -18.65
C VAL A 31 4.26 6.04 -17.85
N LEU A 32 3.23 6.87 -17.63
CA LEU A 32 2.03 6.48 -16.91
C LEU A 32 0.91 5.97 -17.80
N ASN A 33 1.05 5.91 -19.12
CA ASN A 33 -0.01 5.38 -19.99
C ASN A 33 -0.46 3.98 -19.50
N PRO A 34 -1.77 3.66 -19.51
CA PRO A 34 -2.25 2.38 -18.98
C PRO A 34 -1.62 1.16 -19.68
N ALA A 35 -1.40 1.24 -20.99
CA ALA A 35 -0.70 0.22 -21.77
C ALA A 35 0.83 0.22 -21.56
N GLY A 36 1.36 1.23 -20.86
CA GLY A 36 2.78 1.42 -20.65
C GLY A 36 3.54 1.95 -21.86
N ILE A 37 4.87 1.93 -21.76
CA ILE A 37 5.81 2.25 -22.84
C ILE A 37 6.88 1.17 -22.93
N HIS A 38 7.43 0.92 -24.12
CA HIS A 38 8.51 -0.06 -24.32
C HIS A 38 8.21 -1.46 -23.74
N GLY A 39 6.93 -1.88 -23.81
CA GLY A 39 6.45 -3.15 -23.27
C GLY A 39 6.38 -3.22 -21.75
N ARG A 40 6.39 -2.08 -21.04
CA ARG A 40 6.42 -2.01 -19.57
C ARG A 40 5.37 -1.04 -19.06
N THR A 41 4.54 -1.48 -18.12
CA THR A 41 3.64 -0.60 -17.36
C THR A 41 4.30 -0.16 -16.06
N PHE A 42 3.91 1.03 -15.57
CA PHE A 42 4.33 1.54 -14.26
C PHE A 42 4.07 0.54 -13.13
N ALA A 43 2.88 -0.08 -13.13
CA ALA A 43 2.49 -1.06 -12.11
C ALA A 43 3.39 -2.30 -12.14
N ASN A 44 3.69 -2.83 -13.32
CA ASN A 44 4.57 -4.00 -13.45
C ASN A 44 6.00 -3.69 -13.00
N GLN A 45 6.52 -2.49 -13.27
CA GLN A 45 7.84 -2.10 -12.76
C GLN A 45 7.83 -1.88 -11.25
N SER A 46 6.77 -1.26 -10.72
CA SER A 46 6.62 -1.05 -9.27
C SER A 46 6.55 -2.39 -8.52
N ALA A 47 5.80 -3.36 -9.05
CA ALA A 47 5.75 -4.72 -8.53
C ALA A 47 7.09 -5.44 -8.62
N LYS A 48 7.76 -5.36 -9.78
CA LYS A 48 9.06 -6.00 -10.01
C LYS A 48 10.10 -5.57 -9.00
N PHE A 49 10.11 -4.31 -8.59
CA PHE A 49 11.13 -3.74 -7.71
C PHE A 49 10.62 -3.42 -6.30
N HIS A 50 9.39 -3.80 -5.96
CA HIS A 50 8.76 -3.52 -4.65
C HIS A 50 8.81 -2.03 -4.26
N ILE A 51 8.51 -1.16 -5.23
CA ILE A 51 8.56 0.29 -5.05
C ILE A 51 7.52 0.73 -4.03
N SER A 52 7.98 1.43 -3.00
CA SER A 52 7.18 1.97 -1.89
C SER A 52 6.72 3.40 -2.14
N TYR A 53 7.50 4.17 -2.90
CA TYR A 53 7.16 5.53 -3.36
C TYR A 53 7.97 5.85 -4.63
N MET A 54 7.46 6.76 -5.46
CA MET A 54 8.12 7.19 -6.70
C MET A 54 8.06 8.71 -6.82
N LEU A 55 9.17 9.33 -7.19
CA LEU A 55 9.17 10.74 -7.61
C LEU A 55 8.95 10.79 -9.13
N GLY A 56 7.84 11.38 -9.54
CA GLY A 56 7.45 11.51 -10.94
C GLY A 56 7.55 12.96 -11.40
N ASN A 57 8.74 13.42 -11.76
CA ASN A 57 8.95 14.81 -12.16
C ASN A 57 8.08 15.21 -13.37
N ASP A 58 7.49 16.41 -13.29
CA ASP A 58 6.60 17.04 -14.28
C ASP A 58 5.36 16.23 -14.71
N GLN A 59 5.04 15.10 -14.05
CA GLN A 59 3.90 14.28 -14.46
C GLN A 59 2.56 15.04 -14.51
N PRO A 60 2.26 16.02 -13.63
CA PRO A 60 1.05 16.83 -13.75
C PRO A 60 0.94 17.63 -15.07
N ASN A 61 2.04 17.86 -15.79
CA ASN A 61 2.02 18.51 -17.11
C ASN A 61 1.54 17.57 -18.23
N TYR A 62 1.52 16.26 -17.99
CA TYR A 62 1.31 15.24 -19.01
C TYR A 62 0.14 14.28 -18.71
N GLN A 63 -0.20 14.10 -17.45
CA GLN A 63 -1.15 13.10 -16.98
C GLN A 63 -2.15 13.72 -16.02
N SER A 64 -3.39 13.24 -16.04
CA SER A 64 -4.41 13.72 -15.11
C SER A 64 -4.11 13.32 -13.67
N ASN A 65 -4.65 14.06 -12.70
CA ASN A 65 -4.52 13.74 -11.29
C ASN A 65 -5.07 12.34 -10.95
N GLU A 66 -6.15 11.93 -11.60
CA GLU A 66 -6.74 10.59 -11.45
C GLU A 66 -5.75 9.52 -11.91
N ARG A 67 -5.08 9.76 -13.04
CA ARG A 67 -4.09 8.80 -13.54
C ARG A 67 -2.87 8.72 -12.62
N ILE A 68 -2.37 9.86 -12.14
CA ILE A 68 -1.27 9.92 -11.17
C ILE A 68 -1.66 9.22 -9.87
N LYS A 69 -2.86 9.47 -9.34
CA LYS A 69 -3.41 8.77 -8.17
C LYS A 69 -3.43 7.25 -8.38
N ALA A 70 -3.96 6.79 -9.52
CA ALA A 70 -4.00 5.37 -9.84
C ALA A 70 -2.60 4.74 -9.97
N ALA A 71 -1.61 5.49 -10.47
CA ALA A 71 -0.21 5.03 -10.50
C ALA A 71 0.37 4.95 -9.08
N GLY A 72 0.15 5.97 -8.24
CA GLY A 72 0.56 5.97 -6.84
C GLY A 72 0.02 4.76 -6.07
N LEU A 73 -1.26 4.41 -6.27
CA LEU A 73 -1.90 3.21 -5.69
C LEU A 73 -1.32 1.87 -6.19
N SER A 74 -0.45 1.89 -7.19
CA SER A 74 0.31 0.70 -7.65
C SER A 74 1.66 0.55 -6.96
N THR A 75 1.98 1.43 -6.00
CA THR A 75 3.19 1.39 -5.18
C THR A 75 2.84 1.09 -3.72
N GLY A 76 3.82 0.63 -2.95
CA GLY A 76 3.68 0.48 -1.50
C GLY A 76 2.74 -0.65 -1.08
N TYR A 77 2.20 -0.49 0.12
CA TYR A 77 1.19 -1.39 0.67
C TYR A 77 -0.19 -1.06 0.10
N ARG A 78 -1.06 -2.07 0.07
CA ARG A 78 -2.50 -1.89 -0.19
C ARG A 78 -3.22 -2.97 0.57
N PHE A 79 -4.03 -2.59 1.55
CA PHE A 79 -4.70 -3.56 2.40
C PHE A 79 -6.07 -3.92 1.86
N LYS A 80 -6.42 -5.19 1.99
CA LYS A 80 -7.75 -5.72 1.75
C LYS A 80 -8.22 -6.48 2.98
N ILE A 81 -9.38 -6.10 3.51
CA ILE A 81 -10.07 -6.86 4.54
C ILE A 81 -10.79 -8.01 3.86
N THR A 82 -10.36 -9.24 4.16
CA THR A 82 -10.89 -10.47 3.55
C THR A 82 -11.85 -11.20 4.46
N SER A 83 -11.87 -10.88 5.76
CA SER A 83 -12.89 -11.33 6.70
C SER A 83 -13.06 -10.31 7.83
N PHE A 84 -14.30 -10.07 8.24
CA PHE A 84 -14.63 -9.29 9.42
C PHE A 84 -15.80 -9.95 10.14
N GLN A 85 -15.57 -10.37 11.38
CA GLN A 85 -16.58 -10.99 12.24
C GLN A 85 -16.60 -10.25 13.56
N ALA A 86 -17.78 -9.87 14.04
CA ALA A 86 -17.93 -9.15 15.30
C ALA A 86 -18.99 -9.79 16.19
N SER A 87 -18.71 -9.79 17.50
CA SER A 87 -19.64 -10.08 18.58
C SER A 87 -19.93 -8.78 19.36
N SER A 88 -20.60 -8.86 20.50
CA SER A 88 -20.83 -7.68 21.35
C SER A 88 -19.55 -7.14 22.01
N ILE A 89 -18.51 -7.96 22.19
CA ILE A 89 -17.30 -7.60 22.96
C ILE A 89 -15.98 -7.81 22.22
N GLU A 90 -15.98 -8.56 21.12
CA GLU A 90 -14.78 -8.95 20.37
C GLU A 90 -15.05 -8.89 18.86
N SER A 91 -14.01 -8.51 18.11
CA SER A 91 -13.97 -8.60 16.65
C SER A 91 -12.76 -9.37 16.17
N ARG A 92 -12.92 -10.08 15.04
CA ARG A 92 -11.87 -10.80 14.32
C ARG A 92 -11.78 -10.27 12.90
N VAL A 93 -10.58 -9.86 12.51
CA VAL A 93 -10.32 -9.25 11.21
C VAL A 93 -9.18 -9.98 10.51
N THR A 94 -9.38 -10.37 9.25
CA THR A 94 -8.30 -10.86 8.38
C THR A 94 -7.93 -9.78 7.38
N VAL A 95 -6.66 -9.40 7.38
CA VAL A 95 -6.10 -8.39 6.46
C VAL A 95 -5.08 -9.05 5.54
N THR A 96 -5.23 -8.83 4.24
CA THR A 96 -4.26 -9.22 3.22
C THR A 96 -3.57 -7.98 2.66
N ASN A 97 -2.25 -8.01 2.51
CA ASN A 97 -1.54 -6.98 1.76
C ASN A 97 -1.55 -7.35 0.26
N ILE A 98 -2.41 -6.70 -0.51
CA ILE A 98 -2.50 -6.84 -1.98
C ILE A 98 -1.62 -5.83 -2.73
N GLY A 99 -0.79 -5.07 -2.02
CA GLY A 99 0.19 -4.15 -2.59
C GLY A 99 1.46 -4.83 -3.05
N VAL A 100 2.48 -4.02 -3.34
CA VAL A 100 3.80 -4.48 -3.85
C VAL A 100 4.91 -4.39 -2.80
N ALA A 101 4.67 -3.75 -1.66
CA ALA A 101 5.60 -3.64 -0.54
C ALA A 101 4.84 -3.69 0.81
N PRO A 102 5.51 -4.00 1.94
CA PRO A 102 4.89 -3.89 3.25
C PRO A 102 4.75 -2.43 3.71
N ILE A 103 3.95 -2.20 4.75
CA ILE A 103 4.09 -0.98 5.57
C ILE A 103 5.30 -1.16 6.50
N TYR A 104 6.13 -0.12 6.60
CA TYR A 104 7.41 -0.18 7.34
C TYR A 104 7.34 0.43 8.75
N TYR A 105 6.19 0.97 9.10
CA TYR A 105 5.90 1.54 10.42
C TYR A 105 4.77 0.76 11.07
N ASP A 106 4.70 0.86 12.39
CA ASP A 106 3.64 0.22 13.15
C ASP A 106 2.30 0.84 12.77
N ALA A 107 1.40 -0.02 12.29
CA ALA A 107 0.01 0.30 12.03
C ALA A 107 -0.86 -0.81 12.60
N PHE A 108 -1.98 -0.46 13.20
CA PHE A 108 -2.82 -1.38 13.95
C PHE A 108 -4.23 -1.37 13.40
N VAL A 109 -4.80 -2.56 13.22
CA VAL A 109 -6.23 -2.71 12.96
C VAL A 109 -6.98 -2.32 14.22
N THR A 110 -7.99 -1.47 14.08
CA THR A 110 -8.77 -0.93 15.20
C THR A 110 -10.25 -1.18 14.97
N VAL A 111 -10.97 -1.47 16.04
CA VAL A 111 -12.44 -1.50 16.05
C VAL A 111 -12.95 -0.59 17.14
N ASN A 112 -13.79 0.38 16.81
CA ASN A 112 -14.29 1.41 17.73
C ASN A 112 -13.14 2.10 18.51
N ASN A 113 -12.05 2.43 17.80
CA ASN A 113 -10.82 3.01 18.35
C ASN A 113 -10.03 2.12 19.32
N VAL A 114 -10.39 0.85 19.49
CA VAL A 114 -9.58 -0.12 20.24
C VAL A 114 -8.66 -0.85 19.27
N ALA A 115 -7.36 -0.80 19.50
CA ALA A 115 -6.35 -1.41 18.65
C ALA A 115 -6.16 -2.91 18.91
N ALA A 116 -5.84 -3.66 17.87
CA ALA A 116 -5.23 -4.97 17.98
C ALA A 116 -3.86 -4.88 18.67
N THR A 117 -3.43 -5.96 19.32
CA THR A 117 -2.10 -6.03 19.96
C THR A 117 -0.96 -6.16 18.93
N ALA A 118 -1.23 -6.82 17.81
CA ALA A 118 -0.26 -7.05 16.74
C ALA A 118 -0.33 -5.96 15.67
N SER A 119 0.83 -5.60 15.12
CA SER A 119 0.95 -4.62 14.04
C SER A 119 0.87 -5.26 12.65
N LEU A 120 0.40 -4.49 11.66
CA LEU A 120 0.51 -4.77 10.22
C LEU A 120 1.92 -4.54 9.67
N LYS A 121 2.83 -3.96 10.45
CA LYS A 121 4.22 -3.70 10.05
C LYS A 121 4.88 -4.96 9.52
N GLY A 122 5.45 -4.86 8.32
CA GLY A 122 6.14 -5.98 7.69
C GLY A 122 5.22 -7.06 7.09
N LEU A 123 3.89 -6.87 7.08
CA LEU A 123 2.98 -7.78 6.37
C LEU A 123 3.33 -7.77 4.87
N LEU A 124 3.92 -8.86 4.40
CA LEU A 124 4.47 -8.95 3.05
C LEU A 124 3.38 -8.97 1.97
N PRO A 125 3.69 -8.53 0.73
CA PRO A 125 2.81 -8.69 -0.43
C PRO A 125 2.28 -10.13 -0.57
N GLY A 126 0.97 -10.26 -0.75
CA GLY A 126 0.25 -11.54 -0.84
C GLY A 126 0.02 -12.25 0.49
N ALA A 127 0.63 -11.81 1.59
CA ALA A 127 0.44 -12.42 2.90
C ALA A 127 -0.82 -11.87 3.60
N SER A 128 -1.38 -12.71 4.48
CA SER A 128 -2.52 -12.37 5.33
C SER A 128 -2.16 -12.49 6.81
N ALA A 129 -2.77 -11.64 7.63
CA ALA A 129 -2.69 -11.69 9.09
C ALA A 129 -4.10 -11.62 9.69
N ASN A 130 -4.28 -12.30 10.83
CA ASN A 130 -5.51 -12.30 11.60
C ASN A 130 -5.31 -11.49 12.87
N PHE A 131 -6.30 -10.66 13.20
CA PHE A 131 -6.28 -9.77 14.34
C PHE A 131 -7.52 -10.04 15.18
N THR A 132 -7.33 -10.13 16.49
CA THR A 132 -8.41 -10.13 17.49
C THR A 132 -8.37 -8.80 18.21
N ILE A 133 -9.52 -8.14 18.28
CA ILE A 133 -9.69 -6.84 18.92
C ILE A 133 -10.75 -6.98 20.01
N ALA A 134 -10.43 -6.53 21.22
CA ALA A 134 -11.35 -6.52 22.37
C ALA A 134 -12.39 -5.39 22.27
N ALA A 135 -13.04 -5.30 21.11
CA ALA A 135 -14.14 -4.41 20.82
C ALA A 135 -15.06 -5.03 19.77
N GLY A 136 -16.35 -4.76 19.88
CA GLY A 136 -17.37 -5.23 18.95
C GLY A 136 -18.61 -4.34 19.03
N GLY A 137 -19.78 -4.93 18.87
CA GLY A 137 -21.07 -4.25 18.94
C GLY A 137 -21.88 -4.45 17.67
N THR A 138 -23.05 -3.80 17.63
CA THR A 138 -24.02 -3.98 16.55
C THR A 138 -23.55 -3.38 15.22
N ASN A 139 -22.83 -2.25 15.28
CA ASN A 139 -22.30 -1.53 14.12
C ASN A 139 -20.83 -1.13 14.38
N PRO A 140 -19.89 -2.09 14.40
CA PRO A 140 -18.50 -1.82 14.73
C PRO A 140 -17.83 -1.00 13.61
N VAL A 141 -17.05 0.00 14.00
CA VAL A 141 -16.28 0.85 13.07
C VAL A 141 -14.86 0.34 12.96
N LEU A 142 -14.51 -0.20 11.81
CA LEU A 142 -13.17 -0.70 11.49
C LEU A 142 -12.29 0.43 10.92
N SER A 143 -11.09 0.61 11.46
CA SER A 143 -10.05 1.47 10.86
C SER A 143 -8.66 0.83 10.95
N ILE A 144 -7.66 1.51 10.39
CA ILE A 144 -6.24 1.17 10.55
C ILE A 144 -5.51 2.45 10.96
N GLU A 145 -4.93 2.44 12.15
CA GLU A 145 -4.29 3.61 12.75
C GLU A 145 -2.77 3.45 12.84
N SER A 146 -2.05 4.56 12.77
CA SER A 146 -0.60 4.62 12.94
C SER A 146 -0.19 5.99 13.48
N ASP A 147 0.76 6.03 14.42
CA ASP A 147 1.34 7.27 14.95
C ASP A 147 2.08 8.11 13.88
N ARG A 148 2.23 7.58 12.66
CA ARG A 148 2.84 8.28 11.53
C ARG A 148 1.84 9.03 10.66
N LEU A 149 0.53 8.85 10.88
CA LEU A 149 -0.49 9.63 10.19
C LEU A 149 -0.47 11.07 10.69
N VAL A 150 -0.48 12.03 9.77
CA VAL A 150 -0.72 13.44 10.09
C VAL A 150 -2.20 13.77 9.95
N ASP A 151 -2.61 14.92 10.51
CA ASP A 151 -4.00 15.37 10.51
C ASP A 151 -4.68 15.23 9.13
N GLY A 152 -5.83 14.55 9.13
CA GLY A 152 -6.63 14.29 7.93
C GLY A 152 -6.18 13.10 7.07
N GLN A 153 -5.04 12.46 7.38
CA GLN A 153 -4.64 11.22 6.72
C GLN A 153 -5.34 10.00 7.31
N ARG A 154 -5.55 9.00 6.46
CA ARG A 154 -6.10 7.69 6.82
C ARG A 154 -5.43 6.60 6.02
N ILE A 155 -5.26 5.44 6.62
CA ILE A 155 -4.89 4.22 5.89
C ILE A 155 -6.18 3.63 5.33
N GLU A 156 -6.38 3.80 4.02
CA GLU A 156 -7.50 3.20 3.32
C GLU A 156 -7.26 1.70 3.08
N PHE A 157 -8.35 0.94 3.04
CA PHE A 157 -8.36 -0.48 2.72
C PHE A 157 -9.54 -0.83 1.81
N GLU A 158 -9.41 -1.91 1.06
CA GLU A 158 -10.51 -2.50 0.33
C GLU A 158 -11.31 -3.44 1.24
N ALA A 159 -12.62 -3.33 1.22
CA ALA A 159 -13.51 -4.29 1.84
C ALA A 159 -14.74 -4.49 0.94
N ASN A 160 -15.13 -5.75 0.78
CA ASN A 160 -16.40 -6.13 0.17
C ASN A 160 -16.92 -7.31 0.99
N LEU A 161 -17.53 -6.98 2.14
CA LEU A 161 -17.89 -7.88 3.24
C LEU A 161 -19.31 -7.59 3.70
#